data_AF-A0A3B8TPD8-F1
#
_entry.id   AF-A0A3B8TPD8-F1
#
_cell.length_a   1.000
_cell.length_b   1.000
_cell.length_c   1.000
_cell.angle_alpha   90.00
_cell.angle_beta   90.00
_cell.angle_gamma   90.00
#
_symmetry.space_group_name_H-M   'P 1'
#
loop_
_entity.id
_entity.type
_entity.pdbx_description
1 polymer ?
#
loop_
_entity_poly.entity_id
_entity_poly.type
_entity_poly.pdbx_seq_one_letter_code
_entity_poly.pdbx_strand_id
1 'polypeptide(L)'
;MNSFLKTIVFILLIPCTLQAQNIGIGTTSPDSSAKLDISGTDGGILIPRMSGVQRDSIESPATGLLIFQIDGASGFYFYDGTAWTLLSGGSSSISGLEEITEAGNTGYRISGRDPAYFGNIGSEAIDLSYSSSPSTSAGASGIHSFASGMDA
;
A
#
# COMPACT_ATOMS: atom_id res chain seq x y z
N MET A 1 -59.10 -3.44 -34.60
CA MET A 1 -58.61 -3.07 -33.25
C MET A 1 -58.86 -1.58 -33.02
N ASN A 2 -59.69 -1.28 -32.03
CA ASN A 2 -60.04 0.06 -31.53
C ASN A 2 -58.77 0.85 -31.14
N SER A 3 -58.78 2.16 -31.40
CA SER A 3 -57.63 3.06 -31.14
C SER A 3 -57.11 2.92 -29.70
N PHE A 4 -58.03 2.79 -28.74
CA PHE A 4 -57.74 2.54 -27.33
C PHE A 4 -56.93 1.26 -27.08
N LEU A 5 -57.27 0.16 -27.78
CA LEU A 5 -56.58 -1.12 -27.62
C LEU A 5 -55.18 -1.10 -28.27
N LYS A 6 -54.98 -0.28 -29.31
CA LYS A 6 -53.64 -0.04 -29.89
C LYS A 6 -52.72 0.70 -28.93
N THR A 7 -53.23 1.71 -28.20
CA THR A 7 -52.44 2.48 -27.24
C THR A 7 -51.96 1.64 -26.05
N ILE A 8 -52.82 0.75 -25.52
CA ILE A 8 -52.43 -0.16 -24.44
C ILE A 8 -51.34 -1.13 -24.88
N VAL A 9 -51.49 -1.73 -26.06
CA VAL A 9 -50.48 -2.66 -26.62
C VAL A 9 -49.15 -1.94 -26.87
N PHE A 10 -49.19 -0.68 -27.33
CA PHE A 10 -47.99 0.12 -27.56
C PHE A 10 -47.23 0.45 -26.25
N ILE A 11 -47.94 0.79 -25.17
CA ILE A 11 -47.33 1.06 -23.85
C ILE A 11 -46.71 -0.21 -23.23
N LEU A 12 -47.36 -1.37 -23.43
CA LEU A 12 -46.86 -2.66 -22.93
C LEU A 12 -45.63 -3.19 -23.68
N LEU A 13 -45.39 -2.71 -24.90
CA LEU A 13 -44.24 -3.09 -25.73
C LEU A 13 -43.01 -2.19 -25.52
N ILE A 14 -43.08 -1.17 -24.65
CA ILE A 14 -41.91 -0.34 -24.32
C ILE A 14 -40.99 -1.18 -23.41
N PRO A 15 -39.79 -1.58 -23.86
CA PRO A 15 -38.86 -2.28 -23.00
C PRO A 15 -38.33 -1.32 -21.93
N CYS A 16 -38.80 -1.47 -20.70
CA CYS A 16 -38.26 -0.76 -19.54
C CYS A 16 -36.94 -1.43 -19.14
N THR A 17 -35.82 -0.97 -19.69
CA THR A 17 -34.49 -1.41 -19.26
C THR A 17 -34.12 -0.68 -17.97
N LEU A 18 -34.41 -1.29 -16.82
CA LEU A 18 -33.87 -0.87 -15.53
C LEU A 18 -32.37 -1.21 -15.52
N GLN A 19 -31.51 -0.25 -15.85
CA GLN A 19 -30.07 -0.40 -15.60
C GLN A 19 -29.79 -0.21 -14.11
N ALA A 20 -28.95 -1.07 -13.55
CA ALA A 20 -28.46 -0.88 -12.18
C ALA A 20 -27.78 0.49 -12.07
N GLN A 21 -28.28 1.34 -11.18
CA GLN A 21 -27.72 2.66 -10.94
C GLN A 21 -26.47 2.54 -10.05
N ASN A 22 -25.51 3.44 -10.24
CA ASN A 22 -24.40 3.60 -9.29
C ASN A 22 -24.99 3.99 -7.92
N ILE A 23 -24.37 3.54 -6.83
CA ILE A 23 -24.87 3.83 -5.48
C ILE A 23 -24.28 5.17 -5.02
N GLY A 24 -25.14 6.17 -4.83
CA GLY A 24 -24.78 7.45 -4.21
C GLY A 24 -25.18 7.50 -2.74
N ILE A 25 -24.29 7.93 -1.86
CA ILE A 25 -24.60 8.28 -0.47
C ILE A 25 -24.20 9.74 -0.25
N GLY A 26 -25.18 10.60 0.03
CA GLY A 26 -24.96 12.04 0.18
C GLY A 26 -24.87 12.82 -1.13
N THR A 27 -24.98 12.16 -2.29
CA THR A 27 -25.06 12.78 -3.63
C THR A 27 -26.20 12.19 -4.45
N THR A 28 -26.87 13.03 -5.26
CA THR A 28 -27.88 12.60 -6.25
C THR A 28 -27.32 12.41 -7.64
N SER A 29 -26.04 12.76 -7.84
CA SER A 29 -25.33 12.58 -9.11
C SER A 29 -23.99 11.90 -8.83
N PRO A 30 -23.98 10.59 -8.54
CA PRO A 30 -22.75 9.83 -8.38
C PRO A 30 -21.86 9.97 -9.61
N ASP A 31 -20.53 9.98 -9.41
CA ASP A 31 -19.60 9.93 -10.53
C ASP A 31 -19.89 8.71 -11.42
N SER A 32 -19.87 8.91 -12.74
CA SER A 32 -20.20 7.86 -13.72
C SER A 32 -19.24 6.66 -13.65
N SER A 33 -18.02 6.86 -13.18
CA SER A 33 -16.99 5.82 -13.02
C SER A 33 -17.08 5.07 -11.69
N ALA A 34 -17.81 5.59 -10.69
CA ALA A 34 -17.90 5.00 -9.37
C ALA A 34 -19.06 4.00 -9.27
N LYS A 35 -18.84 2.84 -8.64
CA LYS A 35 -19.96 1.93 -8.28
C LYS A 35 -20.59 2.28 -6.94
N LEU A 36 -19.80 2.88 -6.06
CA LEU A 36 -20.21 3.49 -4.82
C LEU A 36 -19.53 4.86 -4.73
N ASP A 37 -20.32 5.93 -4.66
CA ASP A 37 -19.88 7.31 -4.48
C ASP A 37 -20.47 7.87 -3.18
N ILE A 38 -19.60 8.37 -2.31
CA ILE A 38 -19.97 8.83 -0.97
C ILE A 38 -19.44 10.23 -0.80
N SER A 39 -20.34 11.20 -0.63
CA SER A 39 -20.00 12.61 -0.46
C SER A 39 -20.55 13.16 0.86
N GLY A 40 -19.70 13.87 1.61
CA GLY A 40 -20.05 14.53 2.85
C GLY A 40 -18.79 15.04 3.56
N THR A 41 -18.94 16.00 4.47
CA THR A 41 -17.81 16.60 5.23
C THR A 41 -17.72 16.12 6.68
N ASP A 42 -18.79 15.53 7.20
CA ASP A 42 -18.96 15.33 8.64
C ASP A 42 -18.96 13.83 9.04
N GLY A 43 -18.51 12.94 8.14
CA GLY A 43 -18.51 11.49 8.35
C GLY A 43 -17.67 10.73 7.34
N GLY A 44 -17.61 9.40 7.51
CA GLY A 44 -16.83 8.50 6.66
C GLY A 44 -17.43 7.11 6.59
N ILE A 45 -16.65 6.15 6.11
CA ILE A 45 -17.09 4.77 5.91
C ILE A 45 -16.49 3.88 7.00
N LEU A 46 -17.36 3.14 7.70
CA LEU A 46 -16.93 2.00 8.52
C LEU A 46 -16.98 0.73 7.68
N ILE A 47 -15.79 0.19 7.40
CA ILE A 47 -15.60 -1.13 6.79
C ILE A 47 -15.83 -2.22 7.85
N PRO A 48 -16.23 -3.47 7.50
CA PRO A 48 -16.46 -4.54 8.48
C PRO A 48 -15.33 -4.67 9.51
N ARG A 49 -15.71 -4.62 10.79
CA ARG A 49 -14.81 -4.67 11.94
C ARG A 49 -14.90 -6.05 12.61
N MET A 50 -13.78 -6.70 12.83
CA MET A 50 -13.74 -8.07 13.37
C MET A 50 -12.42 -8.39 14.08
N SER A 51 -12.38 -9.45 14.89
CA SER A 51 -11.12 -9.96 15.46
C SER A 51 -10.27 -10.68 14.42
N GLY A 52 -8.98 -10.91 14.72
CA GLY A 52 -8.11 -11.72 13.89
C GLY A 52 -8.64 -13.14 13.69
N VAL A 53 -9.21 -13.75 14.75
CA VAL A 53 -9.84 -15.07 14.67
C VAL A 53 -11.03 -15.09 13.70
N GLN A 54 -11.87 -14.04 13.73
CA GLN A 54 -13.01 -13.91 12.82
C GLN A 54 -12.55 -13.68 11.37
N ARG A 55 -11.53 -12.84 11.18
CA ARG A 55 -10.91 -12.61 9.86
C ARG A 55 -10.37 -13.90 9.26
N ASP A 56 -9.67 -14.70 10.06
CA ASP A 56 -9.07 -15.96 9.62
C ASP A 56 -10.12 -17.06 9.39
N SER A 57 -11.34 -16.89 9.90
CA SER A 57 -12.48 -17.78 9.64
C SER A 57 -13.22 -17.49 8.33
N ILE A 58 -12.85 -16.45 7.59
CA ILE A 58 -13.43 -16.16 6.26
C ILE A 58 -12.93 -17.20 5.27
N GLU A 59 -13.83 -18.05 4.79
CA GLU A 59 -13.51 -19.05 3.76
C GLU A 59 -13.35 -18.40 2.38
N SER A 60 -12.27 -18.74 1.67
CA SER A 60 -11.98 -18.26 0.31
C SER A 60 -12.13 -16.72 0.14
N PRO A 61 -11.41 -15.90 0.93
CA PRO A 61 -11.51 -14.46 0.83
C PRO A 61 -11.12 -13.98 -0.58
N ALA A 62 -11.89 -13.03 -1.12
CA ALA A 62 -11.59 -12.45 -2.42
C ALA A 62 -10.33 -11.57 -2.35
N THR A 63 -9.49 -11.60 -3.38
CA THR A 63 -8.38 -10.63 -3.52
C THR A 63 -8.93 -9.21 -3.47
N GLY A 64 -8.31 -8.36 -2.63
CA GLY A 64 -8.73 -6.99 -2.37
C GLY A 64 -9.83 -6.84 -1.31
N LEU A 65 -10.30 -7.93 -0.69
CA LEU A 65 -11.27 -7.85 0.41
C LEU A 65 -10.68 -7.05 1.58
N LEU A 66 -11.31 -5.92 1.93
CA LEU A 66 -10.86 -5.00 2.96
C LEU A 66 -11.67 -5.19 4.25
N ILE A 67 -10.97 -5.27 5.39
CA ILE A 67 -11.56 -5.34 6.73
C ILE A 67 -10.77 -4.45 7.70
N PHE A 68 -11.35 -4.17 8.87
CA PHE A 68 -10.63 -3.56 9.99
C PHE A 68 -10.52 -4.57 11.15
N GLN A 69 -9.31 -4.99 11.48
CA GLN A 69 -9.05 -5.86 12.62
C GLN A 69 -9.04 -5.05 13.92
N ILE A 70 -9.77 -5.50 14.94
CA ILE A 70 -9.97 -4.75 16.21
C ILE A 70 -9.06 -5.19 17.35
N ASP A 71 -8.33 -6.29 17.21
CA ASP A 71 -7.45 -6.86 18.23
C ASP A 71 -6.06 -7.22 17.67
N GLY A 72 -5.14 -7.60 18.56
CA GLY A 72 -3.74 -7.88 18.21
C GLY A 72 -3.06 -6.68 17.54
N ALA A 73 -2.46 -6.92 16.37
CA ALA A 73 -2.07 -5.85 15.46
C ALA A 73 -3.32 -5.26 14.78
N SER A 74 -3.97 -4.31 15.45
CA SER A 74 -5.19 -3.68 14.94
C SER A 74 -4.91 -2.77 13.75
N GLY A 75 -5.87 -2.67 12.83
CA GLY A 75 -5.75 -1.81 11.65
C GLY A 75 -6.52 -2.32 10.44
N PHE A 76 -6.36 -1.62 9.32
CA PHE A 76 -6.93 -2.04 8.04
C PHE A 76 -6.12 -3.21 7.48
N TYR A 77 -6.79 -4.30 7.11
CA TYR A 77 -6.21 -5.42 6.41
C TYR A 77 -6.92 -5.61 5.09
N PHE A 78 -6.15 -5.96 4.05
CA PHE A 78 -6.73 -6.48 2.81
C PHE A 78 -6.21 -7.89 2.55
N TYR A 79 -7.01 -8.73 1.89
CA TYR A 79 -6.54 -10.02 1.41
C TYR A 79 -5.81 -9.84 0.07
N ASP A 80 -4.53 -10.20 0.00
CA ASP A 80 -3.73 -10.00 -1.22
C ASP A 80 -3.90 -11.13 -2.27
N GLY A 81 -4.77 -12.10 -1.99
CA GLY A 81 -4.94 -13.32 -2.78
C GLY A 81 -4.24 -14.53 -2.18
N THR A 82 -3.37 -14.32 -1.19
CA THR A 82 -2.65 -15.39 -0.48
C THR A 82 -2.75 -15.25 1.04
N ALA A 83 -2.60 -14.04 1.57
CA ALA A 83 -2.59 -13.74 3.00
C ALA A 83 -3.32 -12.44 3.33
N TRP A 84 -3.66 -12.28 4.61
CA TRP A 84 -4.14 -11.02 5.15
C TRP A 84 -2.96 -10.09 5.42
N THR A 85 -2.89 -9.01 4.65
CA THR A 85 -1.81 -8.03 4.71
C THR A 85 -2.30 -6.74 5.38
N LEU A 86 -1.56 -6.29 6.40
CA LEU A 86 -1.83 -5.03 7.09
C LEU A 86 -1.52 -3.88 6.15
N LEU A 87 -2.49 -3.00 5.94
CA LEU A 87 -2.31 -1.74 5.25
C LEU A 87 -1.65 -0.75 6.23
N SER A 88 -0.33 -0.82 6.35
CA SER A 88 0.44 0.11 7.16
C SER A 88 0.71 1.39 6.37
N GLY A 89 0.47 2.55 7.01
CA GLY A 89 0.92 3.84 6.51
C GLY A 89 2.42 3.95 6.67
N GLY A 90 3.19 3.28 5.82
CA GLY A 90 4.64 3.42 5.82
C GLY A 90 5.02 4.79 5.30
N SER A 91 5.53 5.67 6.16
CA SER A 91 6.56 6.60 5.73
C SER A 91 7.66 5.71 5.17
N SER A 92 7.87 5.69 3.85
CA SER A 92 9.15 5.20 3.32
C SER A 92 10.20 5.92 4.13
N SER A 93 10.99 5.18 4.90
CA SER A 93 12.19 5.73 5.51
C SER A 93 13.03 6.21 4.33
N ILE A 94 12.90 7.48 3.93
CA ILE A 94 13.83 8.14 3.02
C ILE A 94 15.11 8.44 3.80
N SER A 95 15.58 7.43 4.54
CA SER A 95 16.97 7.38 4.85
C SER A 95 17.60 7.13 3.50
N GLY A 96 18.31 8.12 2.97
CA GLY A 96 19.29 7.87 1.92
C GLY A 96 20.37 6.87 2.36
N LEU A 97 20.25 6.28 3.56
CA LEU A 97 21.11 5.27 4.13
C LEU A 97 20.39 3.91 4.29
N GLU A 98 21.10 2.84 3.99
CA GLU A 98 20.72 1.44 4.24
C GLU A 98 21.60 0.85 5.36
N GLU A 99 21.00 0.03 6.23
CA GLU A 99 21.76 -0.79 7.17
C GLU A 99 22.36 -1.99 6.44
N ILE A 100 23.63 -2.27 6.69
CA ILE A 100 24.35 -3.41 6.11
C ILE A 100 25.18 -4.09 7.18
N THR A 101 25.43 -5.39 6.97
CA THR A 101 26.38 -6.17 7.78
C THR A 101 27.45 -6.77 6.88
N GLU A 102 28.70 -6.36 7.08
CA GLU A 102 29.86 -6.85 6.30
C GLU A 102 30.94 -7.31 7.28
N ALA A 103 31.49 -8.51 7.04
CA ALA A 103 32.51 -9.14 7.91
C ALA A 103 32.14 -9.20 9.43
N GLY A 104 30.84 -9.19 9.76
CA GLY A 104 30.36 -9.26 11.14
C GLY A 104 30.12 -7.90 11.82
N ASN A 105 30.39 -6.79 11.13
CA ASN A 105 30.11 -5.45 11.61
C ASN A 105 28.81 -4.94 10.99
N THR A 106 27.97 -4.27 11.79
CA THR A 106 26.73 -3.64 11.30
C THR A 106 26.86 -2.12 11.37
N GLY A 107 26.48 -1.45 10.29
CA GLY A 107 26.46 0.01 10.19
C GLY A 107 25.53 0.49 9.07
N TYR A 108 25.56 1.79 8.77
CA TYR A 108 24.71 2.43 7.77
C TYR A 108 25.56 3.06 6.67
N ARG A 109 25.16 2.89 5.40
CA ARG A 109 25.80 3.56 4.25
C ARG A 109 24.78 4.17 3.32
N ILE A 110 25.19 5.02 2.38
CA ILE A 110 24.28 5.52 1.32
C ILE A 110 23.63 4.35 0.57
N SER A 111 22.30 4.34 0.43
CA SER A 111 21.57 3.24 -0.20
C SER A 111 21.89 3.11 -1.68
N GLY A 112 21.98 1.86 -2.15
CA GLY A 112 22.25 1.52 -3.56
C GLY A 112 23.71 1.66 -4.00
N ARG A 113 24.64 1.79 -3.05
CA ARG A 113 26.08 1.77 -3.35
C ARG A 113 26.59 0.33 -3.43
N ASP A 114 27.46 0.07 -4.40
CA ASP A 114 28.10 -1.24 -4.56
C ASP A 114 29.15 -1.45 -3.46
N PRO A 115 29.02 -2.50 -2.61
CA PRO A 115 29.99 -2.84 -1.58
C PRO A 115 31.44 -2.89 -2.06
N ALA A 116 31.71 -3.31 -3.30
CA ALA A 116 33.07 -3.49 -3.79
C ALA A 116 33.88 -2.18 -3.87
N TYR A 117 33.20 -1.03 -3.88
CA TYR A 117 33.79 0.30 -4.07
C TYR A 117 34.20 0.96 -2.74
N PHE A 118 33.88 0.33 -1.62
CA PHE A 118 34.16 0.77 -0.26
C PHE A 118 34.78 -0.41 0.47
N GLY A 119 35.64 -0.18 1.47
CA GLY A 119 35.96 -1.27 2.39
C GLY A 119 34.71 -1.71 3.16
N ASN A 120 34.79 -2.86 3.82
CA ASN A 120 33.71 -3.33 4.68
C ASN A 120 33.31 -2.25 5.70
N ILE A 121 32.01 -2.17 5.99
CA ILE A 121 31.48 -1.25 7.01
C ILE A 121 32.12 -1.53 8.39
N GLY A 122 32.45 -0.47 9.12
CA GLY A 122 32.87 -0.54 10.52
C GLY A 122 31.68 -0.82 11.45
N SER A 123 31.95 -1.25 12.69
CA SER A 123 30.89 -1.48 13.67
C SER A 123 30.26 -0.16 14.09
N GLU A 124 28.93 -0.08 14.04
CA GLU A 124 28.14 1.13 14.31
C GLU A 124 28.55 2.33 13.44
N ALA A 125 29.20 2.07 12.30
CA ALA A 125 29.70 3.14 11.43
C ALA A 125 28.58 3.73 10.56
N ILE A 126 28.71 5.02 10.25
CA ILE A 126 27.94 5.71 9.21
C ILE A 126 28.92 6.10 8.10
N ASP A 127 28.75 5.50 6.92
CA ASP A 127 29.59 5.74 5.75
C ASP A 127 28.84 6.53 4.65
N LEU A 128 29.27 7.77 4.43
CA LEU A 128 28.76 8.66 3.38
C LEU A 128 29.72 8.76 2.19
N SER A 129 30.64 7.82 2.06
CA SER A 129 31.71 7.88 1.07
C SER A 129 31.23 7.81 -0.37
N TYR A 130 32.01 8.43 -1.25
CA TYR A 130 31.83 8.31 -2.69
C TYR A 130 33.11 7.85 -3.37
N SER A 131 33.10 6.60 -3.85
CA SER A 131 34.15 6.03 -4.68
C SER A 131 33.56 5.54 -6.01
N SER A 132 34.38 5.66 -7.05
CA SER A 132 34.15 5.12 -8.40
C SER A 132 35.17 4.04 -8.77
N SER A 133 35.97 3.57 -7.81
CA SER A 133 36.91 2.46 -7.97
C SER A 133 36.82 1.48 -6.79
N PRO A 134 37.05 0.18 -6.99
CA PRO A 134 37.08 -0.79 -5.90
C PRO A 134 38.05 -0.39 -4.79
N SER A 135 37.64 -0.59 -3.53
CA SER A 135 38.45 -0.24 -2.36
C SER A 135 38.34 -1.35 -1.31
N THR A 136 39.43 -1.56 -0.57
CA THR A 136 39.43 -2.43 0.62
C THR A 136 39.56 -1.61 1.92
N SER A 137 39.67 -0.29 1.82
CA SER A 137 39.82 0.60 2.98
C SER A 137 38.45 0.89 3.60
N ALA A 138 38.26 0.48 4.86
CA ALA A 138 37.11 0.88 5.64
C ALA A 138 37.17 2.40 5.90
N GLY A 139 36.01 3.07 5.88
CA GLY A 139 35.90 4.51 6.12
C GLY A 139 35.86 5.37 4.85
N ALA A 140 36.24 6.65 4.98
CA ALA A 140 36.07 7.72 3.98
C ALA A 140 36.80 7.45 2.65
N SER A 141 36.25 6.58 1.80
CA SER A 141 36.85 6.14 0.54
C SER A 141 36.37 6.99 -0.65
N GLY A 142 37.28 7.74 -1.25
CA GLY A 142 37.06 8.49 -2.51
C GLY A 142 36.86 10.00 -2.31
N ILE A 143 36.04 10.63 -3.17
CA ILE A 143 35.92 12.10 -3.27
C ILE A 143 34.79 12.61 -2.36
N HIS A 144 35.04 13.68 -1.61
CA HIS A 144 34.07 14.27 -0.67
C HIS A 144 33.48 13.28 0.34
N SER A 145 34.29 12.28 0.73
CA SER A 145 33.85 11.19 1.59
C SER A 145 33.96 11.56 3.07
N PHE A 146 33.00 11.10 3.86
CA PHE A 146 33.00 11.20 5.31
C PHE A 146 32.53 9.86 5.88
N ALA A 147 33.27 9.33 6.84
CA ALA A 147 32.86 8.17 7.62
C ALA A 147 33.15 8.45 9.10
N SER A 148 32.22 8.04 9.96
CA SER A 148 32.37 8.13 11.42
C SER A 148 31.90 6.82 12.02
N GLY A 149 32.69 6.26 12.93
CA GLY A 149 32.45 4.96 13.52
C GLY A 149 33.73 4.38 14.11
N MET A 150 33.66 3.15 14.59
CA MET A 150 34.84 2.41 15.05
C MET A 150 35.30 1.48 13.93
N ASP A 151 36.58 1.61 13.54
CA ASP A 151 37.26 0.58 12.75
C ASP A 151 37.34 -0.69 13.60
N ALA A 152 36.97 -1.82 13.02
CA ALA A 152 37.10 -3.13 13.66
C ALA A 152 38.55 -3.64 13.64
#